data_AF-A0A9W5YJA2-F1
#
_entry.id   AF-A0A9W5YJA2-F1
#
_cell.length_a   1.000
_cell.length_b   1.000
_cell.length_c   1.000
_cell.angle_alpha   90.00
_cell.angle_beta   90.00
_cell.angle_gamma   90.00
#
_symmetry.space_group_name_H-M   'P 1'
#
loop_
_entity.id
_entity.type
_entity.pdbx_description
1 polymer ?
#
loop_
_entity_poly.entity_id
_entity_poly.type
_entity_poly.pdbx_seq_one_letter_code
_entity_poly.pdbx_strand_id
1 'polypeptide(L)'
;MDIASSPVAPTLIQVMVAEPIDIILDEPTDTCAMAEEKAEEIVEAENERLDQLMEEFTRGFDPGIFIDEVANSLPGVLKDIFPGSYEHLLSMLFESDDSMHATQMKLEKWLLDRYPQVLNKIDTERQETNITDETYFGAELEVLRKMLAFLRKESDKPVFWLNSRRASPTKAREQLEASIRVIELFKSDFMAAMRMDTEDKRTAFLSIKQLRIDACKASLSWDGYMDSAIVLTSFFHAYKAYTCEHKPDKARAWGWLPPQGLAPPRLSAEIAQVGDLAKWDFEHATGALDLLLRTALWLGMARGLPAVHLFCDVARLFTTHKPSLKANEPYIRFLRHLTQTRVSIAGIKSTPPTPVPFKESDGNTNGDYFDDVFDSDKILGKDLTKTLTLNHMITAKDFKLSSTPPKCSFRKKAKMIEQACVVEENHTEKWPQKDPASLKIPLTSREAS
;
A
#
# COMPACT_ATOMS: atom_id res chain seq x y z
N MET A 1 10.15 34.73 89.70
CA MET A 1 10.90 35.78 88.99
C MET A 1 12.05 35.10 88.31
N ASP A 2 12.08 35.25 86.99
CA ASP A 2 13.06 34.84 85.98
C ASP A 2 13.54 33.38 85.95
N ILE A 3 13.38 32.76 84.78
CA ILE A 3 14.44 32.15 83.97
C ILE A 3 13.89 31.89 82.57
N ALA A 4 14.70 32.23 81.57
CA ALA A 4 14.45 32.18 80.13
C ALA A 4 14.19 30.77 79.57
N SER A 5 13.47 30.71 78.45
CA SER A 5 13.53 29.62 77.46
C SER A 5 13.13 30.14 76.09
N SER A 6 14.02 29.96 75.11
CA SER A 6 13.92 30.42 73.72
C SER A 6 12.88 29.62 72.91
N PRO A 7 12.10 30.22 71.99
CA PRO A 7 11.33 29.46 71.02
C PRO A 7 12.01 29.44 69.64
N VAL A 8 12.07 28.22 69.10
CA VAL A 8 12.55 27.81 67.78
C VAL A 8 11.73 28.49 66.67
N ALA A 9 12.41 29.04 65.66
CA ALA A 9 11.80 29.61 64.46
C ALA A 9 11.25 28.51 63.53
N PRO A 10 10.05 28.65 62.94
CA PRO A 10 9.58 27.77 61.88
C PRO A 10 10.19 28.17 60.53
N THR A 11 10.74 27.17 59.84
CA THR A 11 11.29 27.25 58.49
C THR A 11 10.22 27.67 57.48
N LEU A 12 10.43 28.79 56.80
CA LEU A 12 9.62 29.25 55.68
C LEU A 12 9.99 28.47 54.42
N ILE A 13 9.04 27.72 53.88
CA ILE A 13 9.12 27.08 52.57
C ILE A 13 9.14 28.19 51.51
N GLN A 14 10.26 28.39 50.83
CA GLN A 14 10.34 29.25 49.66
C GLN A 14 9.56 28.60 48.52
N VAL A 15 8.44 29.23 48.13
CA VAL A 15 7.77 29.00 46.85
C VAL A 15 8.71 29.50 45.75
N MET A 16 9.35 28.59 45.02
CA MET A 16 10.05 28.93 43.78
C MET A 16 8.99 29.25 42.72
N VAL A 17 8.81 30.53 42.44
CA VAL A 17 8.09 31.00 41.25
C VAL A 17 8.96 30.60 40.05
N ALA A 18 8.49 29.64 39.24
CA ALA A 18 9.13 29.31 37.99
C ALA A 18 8.95 30.48 37.03
N GLU A 19 10.05 31.16 36.70
CA GLU A 19 10.08 32.09 35.57
C GLU A 19 9.76 31.31 34.27
N PRO A 20 8.99 31.90 33.35
CA PRO A 20 8.70 31.26 32.08
C PRO A 20 10.01 31.05 31.33
N ILE A 21 10.27 29.79 30.95
CA ILE A 21 11.36 29.46 30.04
C ILE A 21 10.94 30.02 28.68
N ASP A 22 11.52 31.16 28.29
CA ASP A 22 11.45 31.66 26.93
C ASP A 22 12.18 30.66 26.03
N ILE A 23 11.40 29.83 25.34
CA ILE A 23 11.91 29.07 24.20
C ILE A 23 12.18 30.12 23.12
N ILE A 24 13.45 30.46 22.95
CA ILE A 24 13.92 31.24 21.80
C ILE A 24 13.53 30.43 20.56
N LEU A 25 12.48 30.88 19.88
CA LEU A 25 12.24 30.50 18.49
C LEU A 25 13.39 31.13 17.71
N ASP A 26 14.39 30.32 17.36
CA ASP A 26 15.44 30.74 16.42
C ASP A 26 14.75 31.39 15.21
N GLU A 27 15.11 32.65 14.92
CA GLU A 27 14.70 33.31 13.69
C GLU A 27 15.08 32.41 12.51
N PRO A 28 14.18 32.24 11.50
CA PRO A 28 14.45 31.36 10.38
C PRO A 28 15.73 31.82 9.69
N THR A 29 16.79 31.03 9.80
CA THR A 29 18.02 31.25 9.04
C THR A 29 17.69 31.15 7.55
N ASP A 30 18.20 32.08 6.72
CA ASP A 30 17.92 32.16 5.28
C ASP A 30 18.09 30.82 4.54
N THR A 31 18.95 29.94 5.05
CA THR A 31 19.17 28.58 4.53
C THR A 31 17.98 27.64 4.76
N CYS A 32 17.28 27.76 5.88
CA CYS A 32 16.09 26.96 6.17
C CYS A 32 14.90 27.45 5.35
N ALA A 33 14.74 28.77 5.22
CA ALA A 33 13.69 29.36 4.38
C ALA A 33 13.85 28.96 2.89
N MET A 34 15.07 28.96 2.35
CA MET A 34 15.32 28.49 0.97
C MET A 34 15.12 26.98 0.79
N ALA A 35 15.32 26.17 1.83
CA ALA A 35 15.06 24.73 1.77
C ALA A 35 13.54 24.43 1.78
N GLU A 36 12.77 25.21 2.55
CA GLU A 36 11.31 25.16 2.57
C GLU A 36 10.71 25.61 1.24
N GLU A 37 11.17 26.73 0.67
CA GLU A 37 10.73 27.22 -0.65
C GLU A 37 10.99 26.17 -1.76
N LYS A 38 12.17 25.57 -1.79
CA LYS A 38 12.47 24.48 -2.74
C LYS A 38 11.60 23.25 -2.53
N ALA A 39 11.28 22.91 -1.28
CA ALA A 39 10.41 21.78 -1.00
C ALA A 39 8.96 22.06 -1.48
N GLU A 40 8.48 23.29 -1.33
CA GLU A 40 7.19 23.72 -1.84
C GLU A 40 7.15 23.68 -3.38
N GLU A 41 8.19 24.21 -4.06
CA GLU A 41 8.31 24.14 -5.52
C GLU A 41 8.29 22.69 -6.04
N ILE A 42 9.01 21.78 -5.36
CA ILE A 42 9.01 20.34 -5.72
C ILE A 42 7.61 19.75 -5.55
N VAL A 43 6.92 20.07 -4.45
CA VAL A 43 5.55 19.58 -4.19
C VAL A 43 4.57 20.13 -5.23
N GLU A 44 4.68 21.39 -5.62
CA GLU A 44 3.86 21.99 -6.67
C GLU A 44 4.09 21.32 -8.03
N ALA A 45 5.35 21.16 -8.43
CA ALA A 45 5.69 20.47 -9.69
C ALA A 45 5.21 18.99 -9.71
N GLU A 46 5.29 18.29 -8.57
CA GLU A 46 4.75 16.93 -8.46
C GLU A 46 3.21 16.91 -8.48
N ASN A 47 2.55 17.95 -7.96
CA ASN A 47 1.10 18.10 -8.04
C ASN A 47 0.64 18.37 -9.49
N GLU A 48 1.38 19.14 -10.27
CA GLU A 48 1.09 19.34 -11.71
C GLU A 48 1.20 18.03 -12.49
N ARG A 49 2.25 17.23 -12.23
CA ARG A 49 2.39 15.90 -12.82
C ARG A 49 1.26 14.95 -12.41
N LEU A 50 0.84 15.02 -11.15
CA LEU A 50 -0.29 14.26 -10.66
C LEU A 50 -1.58 14.62 -11.42
N ASP A 51 -1.80 15.91 -11.69
CA ASP A 51 -2.97 16.36 -12.47
C ASP A 51 -2.92 15.86 -13.92
N GLN A 52 -1.75 15.89 -14.57
CA GLN A 52 -1.58 15.34 -15.92
C GLN A 52 -1.95 13.85 -15.99
N LEU A 53 -1.49 13.06 -15.01
CA LEU A 53 -1.86 11.64 -14.94
C LEU A 53 -3.36 11.45 -14.71
N MET A 54 -3.97 12.28 -13.87
CA MET A 54 -5.41 12.23 -13.64
C MET A 54 -6.19 12.53 -14.93
N GLU A 55 -5.72 13.49 -15.73
CA GLU A 55 -6.32 13.79 -17.03
C GLU A 55 -6.30 12.61 -18.00
N GLU A 56 -5.25 11.77 -17.96
CA GLU A 56 -5.18 10.53 -18.75
C GLU A 56 -6.24 9.51 -18.33
N PHE A 57 -6.47 9.35 -17.02
CA PHE A 57 -7.53 8.46 -16.50
C PHE A 57 -8.94 8.96 -16.84
N THR A 58 -9.15 10.28 -16.85
CA THR A 58 -10.47 10.89 -17.07
C THR A 58 -10.76 11.20 -18.53
N ARG A 59 -9.92 10.78 -19.47
CA ARG A 59 -10.14 11.05 -20.89
C ARG A 59 -11.15 10.05 -21.46
N GLY A 60 -12.33 10.54 -21.80
CA GLY A 60 -13.48 9.74 -22.23
C GLY A 60 -14.11 8.91 -21.11
N PHE A 61 -13.81 9.23 -19.85
CA PHE A 61 -14.39 8.58 -18.68
C PHE A 61 -14.63 9.59 -17.56
N ASP A 62 -15.88 9.72 -17.12
CA ASP A 62 -16.26 10.58 -15.99
C ASP A 62 -16.48 9.72 -14.73
N PRO A 63 -15.57 9.79 -13.73
CA PRO A 63 -15.71 9.01 -12.50
C PRO A 63 -16.86 9.50 -11.59
N GLY A 64 -17.36 10.71 -11.79
CA GLY A 64 -18.44 11.30 -10.99
C GLY A 64 -19.82 10.73 -11.32
N ILE A 65 -20.08 10.42 -12.59
CA ILE A 65 -21.34 9.83 -13.06
C ILE A 65 -21.31 8.30 -13.15
N PHE A 66 -20.13 7.69 -12.93
CA PHE A 66 -19.94 6.25 -13.12
C PHE A 66 -20.89 5.38 -12.29
N ILE A 67 -21.32 5.85 -11.12
CA ILE A 67 -22.32 5.15 -10.29
C ILE A 67 -23.61 4.92 -11.09
N ASP A 68 -24.09 5.96 -11.78
CA ASP A 68 -25.34 5.90 -12.54
C ASP A 68 -25.12 5.15 -13.87
N GLU A 69 -23.94 5.24 -14.47
CA GLU A 69 -23.58 4.39 -15.62
C GLU A 69 -23.63 2.91 -15.28
N VAL A 70 -23.07 2.50 -14.13
CA VAL A 70 -23.13 1.11 -13.65
C VAL A 70 -24.59 0.70 -13.43
N ALA A 71 -25.37 1.50 -12.71
CA ALA A 71 -26.78 1.19 -12.43
C ALA A 71 -27.61 1.03 -13.71
N ASN A 72 -27.36 1.85 -14.73
CA ASN A 72 -28.12 1.84 -15.98
C ASN A 72 -27.68 0.71 -16.94
N SER A 73 -26.39 0.42 -17.01
CA SER A 73 -25.83 -0.54 -17.98
C SER A 73 -25.86 -1.99 -17.47
N LEU A 74 -25.71 -2.20 -16.16
CA LEU A 74 -25.59 -3.54 -15.58
C LEU A 74 -26.74 -4.48 -15.97
N PRO A 75 -28.04 -4.09 -15.92
CA PRO A 75 -29.13 -4.99 -16.31
C PRO A 75 -29.05 -5.45 -17.79
N GLY A 76 -28.54 -4.58 -18.67
CA GLY A 76 -28.33 -4.91 -20.08
C GLY A 76 -27.18 -5.90 -20.27
N VAL A 77 -26.10 -5.70 -19.52
CA VAL A 77 -24.90 -6.55 -19.55
C VAL A 77 -25.19 -7.95 -19.01
N LEU A 78 -26.01 -8.10 -17.97
CA LEU A 78 -26.30 -9.40 -17.34
C LEU A 78 -27.25 -10.31 -18.13
N LYS A 79 -27.73 -9.91 -19.32
CA LYS A 79 -28.69 -10.71 -20.11
C LYS A 79 -28.14 -12.06 -20.56
N ASP A 80 -26.88 -12.08 -21.02
CA ASP A 80 -26.23 -13.26 -21.61
C ASP A 80 -25.23 -13.94 -20.65
N ILE A 81 -25.40 -13.72 -19.35
CA ILE A 81 -24.54 -14.26 -18.30
C ILE A 81 -24.45 -15.79 -18.33
N PHE A 82 -23.23 -16.31 -18.18
CA PHE A 82 -22.94 -17.73 -17.99
C PHE A 82 -21.84 -17.92 -16.93
N PRO A 83 -21.70 -19.12 -16.35
CA PRO A 83 -20.70 -19.36 -15.31
C PRO A 83 -19.29 -19.08 -15.82
N GLY A 84 -18.57 -18.23 -15.08
CA GLY A 84 -17.21 -17.82 -15.44
C GLY A 84 -17.12 -16.73 -16.52
N SER A 85 -18.25 -16.15 -16.92
CA SER A 85 -18.26 -15.03 -17.86
C SER A 85 -17.85 -13.70 -17.21
N TYR A 86 -17.41 -12.72 -17.98
CA TYR A 86 -17.14 -11.38 -17.43
C TYR A 86 -18.40 -10.72 -16.81
N GLU A 87 -19.56 -10.99 -17.38
CA GLU A 87 -20.86 -10.62 -16.83
C GLU A 87 -21.08 -11.27 -15.45
N HIS A 88 -20.61 -12.51 -15.26
CA HIS A 88 -20.65 -13.18 -13.95
C HIS A 88 -19.80 -12.44 -12.92
N LEU A 89 -18.58 -12.01 -13.26
CA LEU A 89 -17.79 -11.18 -12.37
C LEU A 89 -18.49 -9.86 -12.04
N LEU A 90 -19.04 -9.16 -13.04
CA LEU A 90 -19.74 -7.90 -12.84
C LEU A 90 -20.98 -8.06 -11.94
N SER A 91 -21.73 -9.16 -12.09
CA SER A 91 -22.79 -9.54 -11.16
C SER A 91 -22.26 -9.69 -9.74
N MET A 92 -21.17 -10.44 -9.56
CA MET A 92 -20.53 -10.64 -8.25
C MET A 92 -19.98 -9.36 -7.62
N LEU A 93 -19.73 -8.29 -8.39
CA LEU A 93 -19.18 -7.03 -7.87
C LEU A 93 -20.23 -5.95 -7.65
N PHE A 94 -21.26 -5.87 -8.50
CA PHE A 94 -22.17 -4.71 -8.55
C PHE A 94 -23.61 -5.02 -8.15
N GLU A 95 -24.06 -6.27 -8.22
CA GLU A 95 -25.39 -6.61 -7.69
C GLU A 95 -25.43 -6.50 -6.16
N SER A 96 -26.61 -6.16 -5.64
CA SER A 96 -26.94 -6.31 -4.22
C SER A 96 -26.76 -7.76 -3.79
N ASP A 97 -26.58 -8.01 -2.49
CA ASP A 97 -26.36 -9.38 -1.99
C ASP A 97 -27.51 -10.33 -2.36
N ASP A 98 -28.76 -9.85 -2.34
CA ASP A 98 -29.95 -10.64 -2.71
C ASP A 98 -29.99 -10.95 -4.21
N SER A 99 -29.76 -9.93 -5.06
CA SER A 99 -29.73 -10.09 -6.52
C SER A 99 -28.59 -11.00 -6.96
N MET A 100 -27.40 -10.80 -6.39
CA MET A 100 -26.24 -11.66 -6.61
C MET A 100 -26.57 -13.09 -6.21
N HIS A 101 -27.19 -13.33 -5.05
CA HIS A 101 -27.59 -14.67 -4.63
C HIS A 101 -28.53 -15.33 -5.66
N ALA A 102 -29.53 -14.61 -6.15
CA ALA A 102 -30.45 -15.12 -7.16
C ALA A 102 -29.73 -15.46 -8.48
N THR A 103 -28.82 -14.60 -8.93
CA THR A 103 -27.98 -14.85 -10.12
C THR A 103 -27.11 -16.08 -9.92
N GLN A 104 -26.47 -16.22 -8.76
CA GLN A 104 -25.65 -17.38 -8.43
C GLN A 104 -26.44 -18.69 -8.44
N MET A 105 -27.66 -18.69 -7.88
CA MET A 105 -28.54 -19.85 -7.91
C MET A 105 -28.96 -20.23 -9.34
N LYS A 106 -29.20 -19.25 -10.21
CA LYS A 106 -29.52 -19.47 -11.63
C LYS A 106 -28.33 -20.11 -12.37
N LEU A 107 -27.11 -19.64 -12.10
CA LEU A 107 -25.88 -20.16 -12.72
C LEU A 107 -25.52 -21.56 -12.22
N GLU A 108 -25.69 -21.83 -10.91
CA GLU A 108 -25.51 -23.18 -10.35
C GLU A 108 -26.47 -24.17 -11.01
N LYS A 109 -27.75 -23.81 -11.14
CA LYS A 109 -28.73 -24.65 -11.83
C LYS A 109 -28.31 -24.93 -13.28
N TRP A 110 -27.85 -23.91 -13.99
CA TRP A 110 -27.36 -24.07 -15.35
C TRP A 110 -26.17 -25.04 -15.46
N LEU A 111 -25.23 -25.01 -14.51
CA LEU A 111 -24.10 -25.94 -14.47
C LEU A 111 -24.56 -27.38 -14.21
N LEU A 112 -25.46 -27.57 -13.24
CA LEU A 112 -26.01 -28.89 -12.90
C LEU A 112 -26.77 -29.51 -14.08
N ASP A 113 -27.54 -28.70 -14.81
CA ASP A 113 -28.27 -29.14 -16.00
C ASP A 113 -27.33 -29.49 -17.17
N ARG A 114 -26.19 -28.80 -17.29
CA ARG A 114 -25.24 -28.98 -18.41
C ARG A 114 -24.19 -30.06 -18.18
N TYR A 115 -23.73 -30.26 -16.95
CA TYR A 115 -22.67 -31.22 -16.60
C TYR A 115 -23.06 -32.19 -15.46
N PRO A 116 -24.22 -32.87 -15.54
CA PRO A 116 -24.66 -33.78 -14.49
C PRO A 116 -23.66 -34.92 -14.24
N GLN A 117 -22.96 -35.38 -15.29
CA GLN A 117 -21.98 -36.46 -15.23
C GLN A 117 -20.75 -36.15 -14.38
N VAL A 118 -20.42 -34.86 -14.21
CA VAL A 118 -19.29 -34.43 -13.38
C VAL A 118 -19.77 -34.02 -12.00
N LEU A 119 -20.82 -33.20 -11.93
CA LEU A 119 -21.22 -32.52 -10.69
C LEU A 119 -22.08 -33.36 -9.74
N ASN A 120 -22.71 -34.43 -10.24
CA ASN A 120 -23.47 -35.38 -9.40
C ASN A 120 -22.59 -36.51 -8.85
N LYS A 121 -21.31 -36.59 -9.24
CA LYS A 121 -20.36 -37.46 -8.56
C LYS A 121 -20.12 -36.90 -7.17
N ILE A 122 -20.29 -37.74 -6.15
CA ILE A 122 -19.94 -37.41 -4.77
C ILE A 122 -18.42 -37.34 -4.71
N ASP A 123 -17.86 -36.13 -4.65
CA ASP A 123 -16.42 -35.93 -4.48
C ASP A 123 -16.00 -36.38 -3.08
N THR A 124 -15.31 -37.50 -2.98
CA THR A 124 -14.79 -38.06 -1.72
C THR A 124 -13.54 -37.35 -1.20
N GLU A 125 -12.89 -36.47 -1.97
CA GLU A 125 -11.61 -35.86 -1.57
C GLU A 125 -11.52 -34.38 -1.99
N ARG A 126 -12.06 -33.47 -1.16
CA ARG A 126 -11.62 -32.07 -1.18
C ARG A 126 -10.20 -32.01 -0.61
N GLN A 127 -9.22 -31.67 -1.43
CA GLN A 127 -7.84 -31.44 -0.96
C GLN A 127 -7.76 -30.16 -0.11
N GLU A 128 -6.98 -30.17 0.96
CA GLU A 128 -6.82 -29.03 1.89
C GLU A 128 -6.35 -27.75 1.19
N THR A 129 -5.50 -27.88 0.17
CA THR A 129 -5.01 -26.77 -0.68
C THR A 129 -6.15 -26.04 -1.40
N ASN A 130 -7.19 -26.78 -1.80
CA ASN A 130 -8.36 -26.21 -2.46
C ASN A 130 -9.11 -25.30 -1.48
N ILE A 131 -9.31 -25.73 -0.23
CA ILE A 131 -10.03 -24.95 0.79
C ILE A 131 -9.34 -23.60 1.07
N THR A 132 -8.01 -23.59 1.15
CA THR A 132 -7.28 -22.34 1.36
C THR A 132 -7.41 -21.38 0.17
N ASP A 133 -7.34 -21.90 -1.06
CA ASP A 133 -7.49 -21.09 -2.27
C ASP A 133 -8.92 -20.53 -2.42
N GLU A 134 -9.93 -21.33 -2.11
CA GLU A 134 -11.34 -20.93 -2.04
C GLU A 134 -11.53 -19.77 -1.03
N THR A 135 -10.91 -19.89 0.15
CA THR A 135 -11.01 -18.89 1.22
C THR A 135 -10.35 -17.57 0.81
N TYR A 136 -9.14 -17.62 0.23
CA TYR A 136 -8.46 -16.42 -0.26
C TYR A 136 -9.23 -15.76 -1.39
N PHE A 137 -9.77 -16.53 -2.33
CA PHE A 137 -10.56 -15.97 -3.42
C PHE A 137 -11.83 -15.28 -2.91
N GLY A 138 -12.52 -15.88 -1.94
CA GLY A 138 -13.64 -15.24 -1.25
C GLY A 138 -13.25 -13.91 -0.60
N ALA A 139 -12.10 -13.88 0.10
CA ALA A 139 -11.60 -12.66 0.73
C ALA A 139 -11.18 -11.57 -0.29
N GLU A 140 -10.56 -11.95 -1.41
CA GLU A 140 -10.20 -11.06 -2.52
C GLU A 140 -11.47 -10.38 -3.08
N LEU A 141 -12.53 -11.16 -3.33
CA LEU A 141 -13.81 -10.64 -3.78
C LEU A 141 -14.51 -9.79 -2.73
N GLU A 142 -14.42 -10.14 -1.46
CA GLU A 142 -14.99 -9.34 -0.35
C GLU A 142 -14.35 -7.95 -0.32
N VAL A 143 -13.03 -7.90 -0.47
CA VAL A 143 -12.27 -6.64 -0.48
C VAL A 143 -12.60 -5.81 -1.71
N LEU A 144 -12.69 -6.44 -2.89
CA LEU A 144 -13.14 -5.78 -4.11
C LEU A 144 -14.56 -5.22 -3.96
N ARG A 145 -15.52 -6.03 -3.48
CA ARG A 145 -16.89 -5.57 -3.23
C ARG A 145 -16.88 -4.40 -2.26
N LYS A 146 -16.09 -4.46 -1.19
CA LYS A 146 -16.00 -3.36 -0.23
C LYS A 146 -15.44 -2.06 -0.82
N MET A 147 -14.40 -2.15 -1.66
CA MET A 147 -13.84 -0.98 -2.35
C MET A 147 -14.83 -0.33 -3.32
N LEU A 148 -15.68 -1.15 -3.95
CA LEU A 148 -16.71 -0.74 -4.90
C LEU A 148 -18.07 -0.43 -4.24
N ALA A 149 -18.18 -0.48 -2.90
CA ALA A 149 -19.45 -0.27 -2.20
C ALA A 149 -20.09 1.10 -2.47
N PHE A 150 -19.27 2.12 -2.73
CA PHE A 150 -19.73 3.44 -3.16
C PHE A 150 -20.50 3.39 -4.48
N LEU A 151 -20.04 2.60 -5.46
CA LEU A 151 -20.71 2.43 -6.75
C LEU A 151 -22.03 1.65 -6.65
N ARG A 152 -22.21 0.86 -5.58
CA ARG A 152 -23.46 0.17 -5.27
C ARG A 152 -24.45 1.00 -4.44
N LYS A 153 -24.09 2.24 -4.07
CA LYS A 153 -24.87 3.10 -3.15
C LYS A 153 -25.10 2.44 -1.78
N GLU A 154 -24.18 1.58 -1.33
CA GLU A 154 -24.26 0.85 -0.04
C GLU A 154 -23.46 1.52 1.09
N SER A 155 -22.64 2.52 0.76
CA SER A 155 -21.72 3.17 1.72
C SER A 155 -21.83 4.68 1.65
N ASP A 156 -22.12 5.30 2.79
CA ASP A 156 -22.11 6.77 2.96
C ASP A 156 -20.70 7.35 3.11
N LYS A 157 -19.67 6.49 3.21
CA LYS A 157 -18.28 6.94 3.32
C LYS A 157 -17.83 7.61 2.03
N PRO A 158 -17.19 8.79 2.09
CA PRO A 158 -16.69 9.45 0.91
C PRO A 158 -15.55 8.68 0.26
N VAL A 159 -15.36 8.89 -1.04
CA VAL A 159 -14.22 8.35 -1.78
C VAL A 159 -13.03 9.29 -1.60
N PHE A 160 -11.91 8.75 -1.12
CA PHE A 160 -10.67 9.50 -0.96
C PHE A 160 -9.82 9.39 -2.23
N TRP A 161 -10.12 10.25 -3.20
CA TRP A 161 -9.43 10.29 -4.49
C TRP A 161 -7.93 10.58 -4.34
N LEU A 162 -7.11 9.96 -5.20
CA LEU A 162 -5.66 10.15 -5.15
C LEU A 162 -5.22 11.59 -5.41
N ASN A 163 -5.92 12.30 -6.30
CA ASN A 163 -5.70 13.72 -6.57
C ASN A 163 -6.02 14.65 -5.38
N SER A 164 -6.70 14.14 -4.34
CA SER A 164 -6.96 14.89 -3.11
C SER A 164 -5.78 14.83 -2.13
N ARG A 165 -4.77 13.98 -2.38
CA ARG A 165 -3.62 13.75 -1.49
C ARG A 165 -2.43 14.67 -1.81
N ARG A 166 -2.70 15.97 -1.87
CA ARG A 166 -1.75 17.02 -2.31
C ARG A 166 -0.55 17.23 -1.38
N ALA A 167 -0.65 16.83 -0.11
CA ALA A 167 0.43 16.99 0.87
C ALA A 167 1.60 16.01 0.67
N SER A 168 1.41 14.91 -0.08
CA SER A 168 2.49 14.02 -0.51
C SER A 168 2.13 13.43 -1.88
N PRO A 169 2.36 14.23 -2.94
CA PRO A 169 1.94 13.90 -4.29
C PRO A 169 2.77 12.76 -4.91
N THR A 170 4.04 12.60 -4.52
CA THR A 170 4.94 11.60 -5.09
C THR A 170 4.39 10.18 -5.00
N LYS A 171 3.87 9.78 -3.82
CA LYS A 171 3.29 8.46 -3.63
C LYS A 171 2.00 8.27 -4.44
N ALA A 172 1.16 9.31 -4.54
CA ALA A 172 -0.04 9.28 -5.37
C ALA A 172 0.30 9.14 -6.86
N ARG A 173 1.30 9.88 -7.33
CA ARG A 173 1.82 9.81 -8.70
C ARG A 173 2.35 8.41 -9.02
N GLU A 174 3.24 7.87 -8.20
CA GLU A 174 3.80 6.51 -8.39
C GLU A 174 2.71 5.44 -8.46
N GLN A 175 1.66 5.57 -7.64
CA GLN A 175 0.52 4.66 -7.63
C GLN A 175 -0.30 4.74 -8.91
N LEU A 176 -0.54 5.94 -9.44
CA LEU A 176 -1.23 6.14 -10.71
C LEU A 176 -0.40 5.60 -11.89
N GLU A 177 0.89 5.95 -11.97
CA GLU A 177 1.78 5.44 -13.03
C GLU A 177 1.86 3.92 -13.04
N ALA A 178 1.97 3.31 -11.86
CA ALA A 178 1.94 1.86 -11.76
C ALA A 178 0.57 1.28 -12.15
N SER A 179 -0.52 1.96 -11.81
CA SER A 179 -1.88 1.53 -12.20
C SER A 179 -2.07 1.57 -13.72
N ILE A 180 -1.55 2.60 -14.40
CA ILE A 180 -1.56 2.72 -15.86
C ILE A 180 -0.90 1.48 -16.48
N ARG A 181 0.33 1.16 -16.04
CA ARG A 181 1.07 -0.01 -16.55
C ARG A 181 0.29 -1.32 -16.36
N VAL A 182 -0.39 -1.49 -15.22
CA VAL A 182 -1.20 -2.68 -14.96
C VAL A 182 -2.44 -2.74 -15.84
N ILE A 183 -3.08 -1.59 -16.13
CA ILE A 183 -4.25 -1.52 -17.00
C ILE A 183 -3.86 -1.82 -18.44
N GLU A 184 -2.76 -1.27 -18.94
CA GLU A 184 -2.24 -1.57 -20.27
C GLU A 184 -1.87 -3.04 -20.42
N LEU A 185 -1.18 -3.60 -19.42
CA LEU A 185 -0.89 -5.04 -19.39
C LEU A 185 -2.18 -5.86 -19.38
N PHE A 186 -3.17 -5.47 -18.58
CA PHE A 186 -4.46 -6.12 -18.55
C PHE A 186 -5.17 -6.07 -19.91
N LYS A 187 -5.12 -4.94 -20.63
CA LYS A 187 -5.67 -4.86 -21.99
C LYS A 187 -4.98 -5.85 -22.95
N SER A 188 -3.65 -5.94 -22.87
CA SER A 188 -2.85 -6.87 -23.68
C SER A 188 -3.18 -8.33 -23.35
N ASP A 189 -3.23 -8.68 -22.07
CA ASP A 189 -3.61 -10.02 -21.58
C ASP A 189 -5.02 -10.39 -22.05
N PHE A 190 -5.95 -9.43 -21.99
CA PHE A 190 -7.33 -9.61 -22.43
C PHE A 190 -7.38 -9.92 -23.93
N MET A 191 -6.62 -9.19 -24.75
CA MET A 191 -6.50 -9.43 -26.18
C MET A 191 -5.94 -10.81 -26.50
N ALA A 192 -4.98 -11.30 -25.71
CA ALA A 192 -4.48 -12.66 -25.83
C ALA A 192 -5.55 -13.70 -25.44
N ALA A 193 -6.25 -13.48 -24.33
CA ALA A 193 -7.31 -14.36 -23.84
C ALA A 193 -8.53 -14.44 -24.78
N MET A 194 -8.83 -13.37 -25.51
CA MET A 194 -9.86 -13.38 -26.56
C MET A 194 -9.49 -14.31 -27.73
N ARG A 195 -8.20 -14.42 -28.06
CA ARG A 195 -7.71 -15.22 -29.19
C ARG A 195 -7.53 -16.70 -28.85
N MET A 196 -7.24 -17.03 -27.59
CA MET A 196 -6.95 -18.38 -27.14
C MET A 196 -7.96 -18.82 -26.07
N ASP A 197 -8.83 -19.77 -26.41
CA ASP A 197 -9.70 -20.44 -25.45
C ASP A 197 -8.90 -21.51 -24.71
N THR A 198 -8.19 -21.10 -23.65
CA THR A 198 -7.48 -22.03 -22.77
C THR A 198 -8.35 -22.32 -21.54
N GLU A 199 -8.80 -23.55 -21.40
CA GLU A 199 -9.49 -24.04 -20.18
C GLU A 199 -8.51 -24.19 -19.00
N ASP A 200 -7.20 -24.15 -19.25
CA ASP A 200 -6.11 -24.25 -18.26
C ASP A 200 -5.80 -22.89 -17.59
N LYS A 201 -6.82 -22.25 -17.02
CA LYS A 201 -6.67 -20.96 -16.32
C LYS A 201 -6.59 -21.14 -14.81
N ARG A 202 -5.43 -21.60 -14.30
CA ARG A 202 -4.83 -21.20 -13.00
C ARG A 202 -3.71 -22.14 -12.56
N THR A 203 -2.58 -21.57 -12.18
CA THR A 203 -1.81 -22.04 -11.02
C THR A 203 -1.01 -20.88 -10.39
N ALA A 204 -1.23 -20.72 -9.08
CA ALA A 204 -0.31 -20.22 -8.05
C ALA A 204 0.23 -18.77 -8.12
N PHE A 205 -0.26 -17.92 -7.21
CA PHE A 205 0.57 -16.93 -6.50
C PHE A 205 0.09 -16.80 -5.05
N LEU A 206 0.39 -17.81 -4.22
CA LEU A 206 -0.06 -17.89 -2.83
C LEU A 206 0.79 -17.09 -1.82
N SER A 207 1.89 -16.45 -2.24
CA SER A 207 2.78 -15.75 -1.30
C SER A 207 2.44 -14.27 -1.08
N ILE A 208 1.61 -13.63 -1.94
CA ILE A 208 1.42 -12.15 -1.94
C ILE A 208 -0.04 -11.74 -1.63
N LYS A 209 -0.97 -12.69 -1.50
CA LYS A 209 -2.41 -12.38 -1.39
C LYS A 209 -2.78 -11.59 -0.14
N GLN A 210 -2.25 -11.96 1.03
CA GLN A 210 -2.57 -11.28 2.29
C GLN A 210 -2.08 -9.83 2.29
N LEU A 211 -0.83 -9.59 1.86
CA LEU A 211 -0.27 -8.25 1.75
C LEU A 211 -1.10 -7.36 0.81
N ARG A 212 -1.57 -7.91 -0.31
CA ARG A 212 -2.44 -7.19 -1.25
C ARG A 212 -3.79 -6.85 -0.64
N ILE A 213 -4.40 -7.81 0.04
CA ILE A 213 -5.66 -7.62 0.77
C ILE A 213 -5.51 -6.49 1.78
N ASP A 214 -4.42 -6.47 2.55
CA ASP A 214 -4.20 -5.46 3.58
C ASP A 214 -3.88 -4.08 2.97
N ALA A 215 -3.12 -4.02 1.87
CA ALA A 215 -2.91 -2.79 1.11
C ALA A 215 -4.22 -2.23 0.51
N CYS A 216 -5.11 -3.11 0.03
CA CYS A 216 -6.44 -2.72 -0.45
C CYS A 216 -7.35 -2.24 0.69
N LYS A 217 -7.28 -2.84 1.88
CA LYS A 217 -8.00 -2.34 3.07
C LYS A 217 -7.49 -0.97 3.49
N ALA A 218 -6.18 -0.75 3.43
CA ALA A 218 -5.57 0.52 3.82
C ALA A 218 -6.07 1.69 2.94
N SER A 219 -6.28 1.46 1.63
CA SER A 219 -6.81 2.45 0.68
C SER A 219 -8.29 2.82 0.89
N LEU A 220 -9.03 2.08 1.74
CA LEU A 220 -10.39 2.45 2.15
C LEU A 220 -10.40 3.65 3.11
N SER A 221 -9.26 3.94 3.75
CA SER A 221 -9.13 4.98 4.77
C SER A 221 -8.27 6.16 4.29
N TRP A 222 -8.49 7.33 4.89
CA TRP A 222 -7.60 8.47 4.67
C TRP A 222 -6.21 8.20 5.27
N ASP A 223 -6.19 7.69 6.51
CA ASP A 223 -4.99 7.53 7.34
C ASP A 223 -4.07 6.39 6.93
N GLY A 224 -4.60 5.26 6.44
CA GLY A 224 -3.80 4.07 6.06
C GLY A 224 -2.99 4.23 4.77
N TYR A 225 -2.98 5.42 4.16
CA TYR A 225 -2.28 5.65 2.90
C TYR A 225 -0.82 6.08 3.09
N MET A 226 -0.50 6.70 4.23
CA MET A 226 0.83 7.24 4.51
C MET A 226 1.52 6.45 5.61
N ASP A 227 2.06 5.29 5.27
CA ASP A 227 2.93 4.55 6.18
C ASP A 227 4.36 5.06 6.02
N SER A 228 4.81 5.89 6.95
CA SER A 228 6.23 6.16 7.18
C SER A 228 6.63 5.58 8.53
N ALA A 229 7.91 5.25 8.72
CA ALA A 229 8.39 4.60 9.94
C ALA A 229 8.06 5.40 11.21
N ILE A 230 7.93 6.73 11.11
CA ILE A 230 7.57 7.60 12.24
C ILE A 230 6.12 7.39 12.73
N VAL A 231 5.24 6.88 11.87
CA VAL A 231 3.84 6.55 12.18
C VAL A 231 3.76 5.41 13.20
N LEU A 232 4.84 4.65 13.42
CA LEU A 232 4.87 3.60 14.44
C LEU A 232 5.05 4.15 15.87
N THR A 233 5.32 5.45 16.03
CA THR A 233 5.55 6.04 17.37
C THR A 233 4.26 6.53 18.02
N SER A 234 4.08 6.23 19.31
CA SER A 234 2.92 6.66 20.11
C SER A 234 2.81 8.18 20.19
N PHE A 235 3.95 8.88 20.29
CA PHE A 235 4.01 10.34 20.29
C PHE A 235 3.43 10.93 19.00
N PHE A 236 3.76 10.36 17.84
CA PHE A 236 3.23 10.82 16.57
C PHE A 236 1.70 10.70 16.53
N HIS A 237 1.15 9.57 16.99
CA HIS A 237 -0.31 9.39 17.05
C HIS A 237 -0.99 10.35 18.01
N ALA A 238 -0.43 10.57 19.21
CA ALA A 238 -0.97 11.52 20.17
C ALA A 238 -0.92 12.96 19.63
N TYR A 239 0.19 13.35 19.03
CA TYR A 239 0.36 14.67 18.43
C TYR A 239 -0.54 14.88 17.21
N LYS A 240 -0.69 13.85 16.36
CA LYS A 240 -1.62 13.85 15.22
C LYS A 240 -3.05 14.03 15.70
N ALA A 241 -3.49 13.25 16.69
CA ALA A 241 -4.83 13.37 17.25
C ALA A 241 -5.09 14.77 17.83
N TYR A 242 -4.18 15.27 18.66
CA TYR A 242 -4.23 16.62 19.23
C TYR A 242 -4.32 17.71 18.14
N THR A 243 -3.49 17.59 17.09
CA THR A 243 -3.48 18.58 16.00
C THR A 243 -4.75 18.51 15.17
N CYS A 244 -5.28 17.32 14.89
CA CYS A 244 -6.54 17.15 14.19
C CYS A 244 -7.72 17.78 14.96
N GLU A 245 -7.72 17.67 16.28
CA GLU A 245 -8.78 18.20 17.14
C GLU A 245 -8.68 19.73 17.34
N HIS A 246 -7.50 20.23 17.67
CA HIS A 246 -7.31 21.63 18.06
C HIS A 246 -6.83 22.56 16.95
N LYS A 247 -6.24 22.01 15.87
CA LYS A 247 -5.69 22.78 14.75
C LYS A 247 -6.02 22.10 13.40
N PRO A 248 -7.31 21.97 13.05
CA PRO A 248 -7.74 21.18 11.89
C PRO A 248 -7.23 21.73 10.56
N ASP A 249 -7.03 23.05 10.43
CA ASP A 249 -6.48 23.66 9.21
C ASP A 249 -5.02 23.26 8.99
N LYS A 250 -4.23 23.24 10.07
CA LYS A 250 -2.84 22.77 10.04
C LYS A 250 -2.77 21.27 9.74
N ALA A 251 -3.65 20.48 10.34
CA ALA A 251 -3.75 19.05 10.06
C ALA A 251 -4.12 18.77 8.59
N ARG A 252 -4.95 19.60 7.97
CA ARG A 252 -5.25 19.51 6.53
C ARG A 252 -4.07 19.89 5.65
N ALA A 253 -3.35 20.98 5.99
CA ALA A 253 -2.14 21.37 5.27
C ALA A 253 -1.07 20.26 5.29
N TRP A 254 -0.93 19.54 6.41
CA TRP A 254 -0.04 18.39 6.56
C TRP A 254 -0.59 17.08 5.98
N GLY A 255 -1.80 17.08 5.42
CA GLY A 255 -2.44 15.89 4.85
C GLY A 255 -2.90 14.86 5.88
N TRP A 256 -2.97 15.21 7.17
CA TRP A 256 -3.48 14.33 8.23
C TRP A 256 -5.00 14.26 8.26
N LEU A 257 -5.66 15.29 7.74
CA LEU A 257 -7.10 15.31 7.51
C LEU A 257 -7.40 15.48 6.01
N PRO A 258 -8.51 14.91 5.52
CA PRO A 258 -8.96 15.14 4.15
C PRO A 258 -9.36 16.61 3.93
N PRO A 259 -9.28 17.10 2.69
CA PRO A 259 -9.78 18.44 2.35
C PRO A 259 -11.29 18.57 2.59
N GLN A 260 -11.79 19.80 2.79
CA GLN A 260 -13.20 20.10 3.12
C GLN A 260 -14.20 19.83 1.98
N GLY A 261 -13.75 19.29 0.84
CA GLY A 261 -14.60 18.85 -0.25
C GLY A 261 -13.87 17.78 -1.05
N LEU A 262 -14.38 16.55 -1.01
CA LEU A 262 -13.88 15.44 -1.82
C LEU A 262 -14.70 15.37 -3.10
N ALA A 263 -14.30 16.17 -4.09
CA ALA A 263 -14.93 16.13 -5.40
C ALA A 263 -14.31 15.01 -6.26
N PRO A 264 -15.11 14.31 -7.07
CA PRO A 264 -14.56 13.39 -8.06
C PRO A 264 -13.67 14.15 -9.07
N PRO A 265 -12.65 13.48 -9.63
CA PRO A 265 -11.88 14.02 -10.75
C PRO A 265 -12.80 14.42 -11.90
N ARG A 266 -12.50 15.55 -12.54
CA ARG A 266 -13.32 16.06 -13.65
C ARG A 266 -12.96 15.33 -14.94
N LEU A 267 -13.97 15.09 -15.77
CA LEU A 267 -13.79 14.63 -17.14
C LEU A 267 -12.86 15.58 -17.90
N SER A 268 -11.79 15.05 -18.49
CA SER A 268 -10.80 15.85 -19.23
C SER A 268 -11.20 16.02 -20.70
N ALA A 269 -11.79 15.00 -21.31
CA ALA A 269 -12.38 15.06 -22.64
C ALA A 269 -13.58 14.11 -22.73
N GLU A 270 -14.63 14.49 -23.47
CA GLU A 270 -15.83 13.67 -23.61
C GLU A 270 -15.60 12.35 -24.37
N ILE A 271 -14.67 12.34 -25.32
CA ILE A 271 -14.46 11.21 -26.23
C ILE A 271 -13.02 10.69 -26.06
N ALA A 272 -12.89 9.39 -25.79
CA ALA A 272 -11.61 8.70 -25.80
C ALA A 272 -11.14 8.44 -27.25
N GLN A 273 -9.87 8.75 -27.49
CA GLN A 273 -9.14 8.50 -28.73
C GLN A 273 -8.42 7.15 -28.68
N VAL A 274 -7.93 6.69 -29.84
CA VAL A 274 -7.14 5.45 -29.92
C VAL A 274 -5.84 5.66 -29.15
N GLY A 275 -5.49 4.72 -28.28
CA GLY A 275 -4.36 4.83 -27.35
C GLY A 275 -4.72 5.37 -25.97
N ASP A 276 -5.93 5.90 -25.76
CA ASP A 276 -6.35 6.36 -24.44
C ASP A 276 -6.72 5.18 -23.51
N LEU A 277 -6.58 5.40 -22.20
CA LEU A 277 -6.82 4.37 -21.19
C LEU A 277 -8.27 3.89 -21.16
N ALA A 278 -9.24 4.77 -21.41
CA ALA A 278 -10.67 4.42 -21.42
C ALA A 278 -11.16 3.73 -22.71
N LYS A 279 -10.28 3.50 -23.68
CA LYS A 279 -10.64 2.88 -24.96
C LYS A 279 -9.93 1.54 -25.17
N TRP A 280 -10.67 0.57 -25.68
CA TRP A 280 -10.11 -0.68 -26.17
C TRP A 280 -9.55 -0.52 -27.59
N ASP A 281 -8.45 -1.20 -27.89
CA ASP A 281 -7.81 -1.17 -29.22
C ASP A 281 -8.57 -2.00 -30.28
N PHE A 282 -9.74 -2.53 -29.91
CA PHE A 282 -10.56 -3.39 -30.75
C PHE A 282 -12.05 -3.08 -30.57
N GLU A 283 -12.81 -3.31 -31.64
CA GLU A 283 -14.26 -3.24 -31.60
C GLU A 283 -14.83 -4.45 -30.86
N HIS A 284 -15.77 -4.20 -29.96
CA HIS A 284 -16.44 -5.24 -29.20
C HIS A 284 -17.91 -4.86 -28.99
N ALA A 285 -18.79 -5.86 -28.98
CA ALA A 285 -20.22 -5.65 -28.86
C ALA A 285 -20.71 -5.69 -27.41
N THR A 286 -19.89 -6.17 -26.47
CA THR A 286 -20.29 -6.45 -25.10
C THR A 286 -19.95 -5.28 -24.17
N GLY A 287 -20.98 -4.57 -23.70
CA GLY A 287 -20.83 -3.51 -22.69
C GLY A 287 -20.17 -3.98 -21.38
N ALA A 288 -20.04 -5.30 -21.16
CA ALA A 288 -19.24 -5.88 -20.08
C ALA A 288 -17.78 -5.42 -20.12
N LEU A 289 -17.17 -5.31 -21.31
CA LEU A 289 -15.75 -4.98 -21.41
C LEU A 289 -15.49 -3.50 -21.11
N ASP A 290 -16.38 -2.63 -21.57
CA ASP A 290 -16.37 -1.22 -21.21
C ASP A 290 -16.53 -1.04 -19.69
N LEU A 291 -17.48 -1.76 -19.07
CA LEU A 291 -17.66 -1.72 -17.62
C LEU A 291 -16.42 -2.23 -16.86
N LEU A 292 -15.79 -3.31 -17.31
CA LEU A 292 -14.56 -3.81 -16.69
C LEU A 292 -13.44 -2.77 -16.74
N LEU A 293 -13.22 -2.17 -17.91
CA LEU A 293 -12.16 -1.18 -18.10
C LEU A 293 -12.42 0.07 -17.26
N ARG A 294 -13.65 0.62 -17.31
CA ARG A 294 -14.05 1.77 -16.49
C ARG A 294 -13.95 1.49 -15.00
N THR A 295 -14.26 0.26 -14.57
CA THR A 295 -14.07 -0.16 -13.17
C THR A 295 -12.60 -0.15 -12.77
N ALA A 296 -11.69 -0.64 -13.63
CA ALA A 296 -10.25 -0.57 -13.38
C ALA A 296 -9.75 0.88 -13.28
N LEU A 297 -10.20 1.77 -14.17
CA LEU A 297 -9.86 3.18 -14.14
C LEU A 297 -10.37 3.87 -12.87
N TRP A 298 -11.62 3.59 -12.50
CA TRP A 298 -12.22 4.11 -11.28
C TRP A 298 -11.43 3.66 -10.04
N LEU A 299 -11.09 2.37 -9.95
CA LEU A 299 -10.27 1.84 -8.86
C LEU A 299 -8.87 2.47 -8.83
N GLY A 300 -8.26 2.73 -10.00
CA GLY A 300 -6.99 3.44 -10.10
C GLY A 300 -7.04 4.81 -9.45
N MET A 301 -8.02 5.63 -9.82
CA MET A 301 -8.18 6.98 -9.27
C MET A 301 -8.64 7.00 -7.80
N ALA A 302 -9.51 6.08 -7.41
CA ALA A 302 -10.13 6.06 -6.08
C ALA A 302 -9.25 5.37 -5.02
N ARG A 303 -8.46 4.36 -5.41
CA ARG A 303 -7.81 3.41 -4.48
C ARG A 303 -6.35 3.09 -4.83
N GLY A 304 -5.90 3.38 -6.04
CA GLY A 304 -4.51 3.17 -6.49
C GLY A 304 -4.17 1.74 -6.91
N LEU A 305 -2.87 1.47 -7.00
CA LEU A 305 -2.31 0.24 -7.60
C LEU A 305 -2.83 -1.06 -6.98
N PRO A 306 -2.86 -1.22 -5.64
CA PRO A 306 -3.28 -2.50 -5.04
C PRO A 306 -4.68 -2.93 -5.51
N ALA A 307 -5.59 -1.96 -5.61
CA ALA A 307 -6.97 -2.23 -5.99
C ALA A 307 -7.10 -2.61 -7.47
N VAL A 308 -6.41 -1.89 -8.36
CA VAL A 308 -6.37 -2.20 -9.80
C VAL A 308 -5.74 -3.57 -10.03
N HIS A 309 -4.61 -3.84 -9.38
CA HIS A 309 -3.93 -5.13 -9.52
C HIS A 309 -4.80 -6.28 -9.03
N LEU A 310 -5.46 -6.14 -7.88
CA LEU A 310 -6.38 -7.15 -7.36
C LEU A 310 -7.55 -7.38 -8.32
N PHE A 311 -8.15 -6.31 -8.83
CA PHE A 311 -9.26 -6.40 -9.78
C PHE A 311 -8.84 -7.09 -11.07
N CYS A 312 -7.72 -6.69 -11.68
CA CYS A 312 -7.23 -7.31 -12.91
C CYS A 312 -6.88 -8.79 -12.71
N ASP A 313 -6.29 -9.17 -11.57
CA ASP A 313 -6.00 -10.57 -11.24
C ASP A 313 -7.25 -11.42 -11.10
N VAL A 314 -8.30 -10.88 -10.45
CA VAL A 314 -9.59 -11.55 -10.35
C VAL A 314 -10.26 -11.62 -11.72
N ALA A 315 -10.21 -10.55 -12.52
CA ALA A 315 -10.79 -10.51 -13.86
C ALA A 315 -10.18 -11.54 -14.81
N ARG A 316 -8.86 -11.80 -14.74
CA ARG A 316 -8.17 -12.82 -15.55
C ARG A 316 -8.72 -14.24 -15.41
N LEU A 317 -9.51 -14.50 -14.37
CA LEU A 317 -10.14 -15.80 -14.09
C LEU A 317 -11.43 -16.03 -14.87
N PHE A 318 -11.99 -14.96 -15.42
CA PHE A 318 -13.22 -14.96 -16.18
C PHE A 318 -12.92 -14.88 -17.68
N THR A 319 -13.92 -15.11 -18.51
CA THR A 319 -13.73 -15.20 -19.96
C THR A 319 -14.96 -14.73 -20.75
N THR A 320 -14.76 -14.40 -22.02
CA THR A 320 -15.83 -14.20 -23.00
C THR A 320 -16.33 -15.52 -23.59
N HIS A 321 -15.57 -16.62 -23.46
CA HIS A 321 -15.89 -17.89 -24.10
C HIS A 321 -16.85 -18.72 -23.24
N LYS A 322 -17.98 -19.08 -23.84
CA LYS A 322 -18.96 -19.94 -23.17
C LYS A 322 -18.38 -21.35 -22.95
N PRO A 323 -18.50 -21.93 -21.75
CA PRO A 323 -18.00 -23.26 -21.45
C PRO A 323 -18.46 -24.33 -22.46
N SER A 324 -17.49 -25.08 -23.00
CA SER A 324 -17.71 -26.16 -23.95
C SER A 324 -18.56 -27.29 -23.36
N LEU A 325 -19.39 -27.96 -24.16
CA LEU A 325 -20.16 -29.13 -23.70
C LEU A 325 -19.28 -30.29 -23.21
N LYS A 326 -18.01 -30.32 -23.62
CA LYS A 326 -17.02 -31.33 -23.23
C LYS A 326 -15.88 -30.72 -22.40
N ALA A 327 -16.16 -29.63 -21.69
CA ALA A 327 -15.21 -28.97 -20.80
C ALA A 327 -14.53 -29.95 -19.85
N ASN A 328 -13.27 -29.68 -19.53
CA ASN A 328 -12.52 -30.53 -18.61
C ASN A 328 -13.14 -30.51 -17.19
N GLU A 329 -13.00 -31.62 -16.47
CA GLU A 329 -13.62 -31.80 -15.16
C GLU A 329 -13.10 -30.82 -14.08
N PRO A 330 -11.80 -30.50 -13.99
CA PRO A 330 -11.28 -29.45 -13.11
C PRO A 330 -11.89 -28.05 -13.37
N TYR A 331 -12.04 -27.68 -14.64
CA TYR A 331 -12.64 -26.40 -15.05
C TYR A 331 -14.12 -26.36 -14.68
N ILE A 332 -14.88 -27.44 -14.89
CA ILE A 332 -16.27 -27.52 -14.45
C ILE A 332 -16.39 -27.34 -12.93
N ARG A 333 -15.50 -27.97 -12.14
CA ARG A 333 -15.45 -27.76 -10.68
C ARG A 333 -15.10 -26.32 -10.31
N PHE A 334 -14.16 -25.71 -11.01
CA PHE A 334 -13.80 -24.30 -10.82
C PHE A 334 -14.99 -23.37 -11.11
N LEU A 335 -15.71 -23.58 -12.22
CA LEU A 335 -16.91 -22.81 -12.53
C LEU A 335 -17.98 -22.96 -11.45
N ARG A 336 -18.16 -24.17 -10.91
CA ARG A 336 -19.05 -24.42 -9.78
C ARG A 336 -18.60 -23.71 -8.51
N HIS A 337 -17.30 -23.67 -8.25
CA HIS A 337 -16.77 -22.91 -7.13
C HIS A 337 -17.12 -21.42 -7.29
N LEU A 338 -16.91 -20.84 -8.47
CA LEU A 338 -17.32 -19.45 -8.74
C LEU A 338 -18.82 -19.24 -8.50
N THR A 339 -19.67 -20.19 -8.88
CA THR A 339 -21.14 -20.07 -8.71
C THR A 339 -21.61 -20.23 -7.26
N GLN A 340 -20.81 -20.90 -6.43
CA GLN A 340 -21.09 -21.14 -5.02
C GLN A 340 -20.49 -20.09 -4.10
N THR A 341 -19.57 -19.26 -4.59
CA THR A 341 -19.02 -18.15 -3.82
C THR A 341 -20.15 -17.24 -3.33
N ARG A 342 -20.17 -17.03 -2.02
CA ARG A 342 -21.03 -16.05 -1.34
C ARG A 342 -20.09 -15.10 -0.61
N VAL A 343 -20.31 -13.80 -0.79
CA VAL A 343 -19.44 -12.77 -0.26
C VAL A 343 -20.26 -11.89 0.66
N SER A 344 -19.84 -11.72 1.90
CA SER A 344 -20.45 -10.79 2.86
C SER A 344 -19.44 -9.72 3.21
N ILE A 345 -19.80 -8.44 3.11
CA ILE A 345 -18.89 -7.30 3.33
C ILE A 345 -18.58 -7.08 4.83
N ALA A 346 -19.29 -7.77 5.72
CA ALA A 346 -19.24 -7.56 7.16
C ALA A 346 -17.91 -8.00 7.82
N GLY A 347 -17.13 -8.88 7.17
CA GLY A 347 -15.91 -9.45 7.71
C GLY A 347 -14.71 -8.49 7.65
N ILE A 348 -14.64 -7.65 6.63
CA ILE A 348 -13.53 -6.72 6.48
C ILE A 348 -13.70 -5.53 7.41
N LYS A 349 -12.67 -5.21 8.19
CA LYS A 349 -12.54 -3.91 8.88
C LYS A 349 -11.93 -2.89 7.91
N SER A 350 -12.61 -1.75 7.72
CA SER A 350 -12.17 -0.69 6.77
C SER A 350 -11.01 0.14 7.28
N THR A 351 -10.78 0.11 8.58
CA THR A 351 -9.61 0.68 9.22
C THR A 351 -8.59 -0.42 9.37
N PRO A 352 -7.32 -0.21 8.99
CA PRO A 352 -6.26 -1.06 9.53
C PRO A 352 -6.45 -1.10 11.06
N PRO A 353 -6.18 -2.23 11.73
CA PRO A 353 -6.06 -2.18 13.18
C PRO A 353 -5.10 -1.04 13.47
N THR A 354 -5.59 -0.01 14.15
CA THR A 354 -4.73 1.05 14.68
C THR A 354 -3.55 0.31 15.30
N PRO A 355 -2.28 0.66 15.00
CA PRO A 355 -1.18 0.10 15.76
C PRO A 355 -1.59 0.26 17.22
N VAL A 356 -1.64 -0.90 17.88
CA VAL A 356 -2.47 -1.24 19.04
C VAL A 356 -2.88 0.02 19.81
N PRO A 357 -4.18 0.36 19.91
CA PRO A 357 -4.56 1.47 20.76
C PRO A 357 -3.98 1.15 22.14
N PHE A 358 -3.11 2.03 22.61
CA PHE A 358 -2.53 1.97 23.93
C PHE A 358 -3.69 1.76 24.89
N LYS A 359 -3.87 0.52 25.38
CA LYS A 359 -4.71 0.30 26.53
C LYS A 359 -3.99 1.06 27.63
N GLU A 360 -4.70 1.97 28.29
CA GLU A 360 -4.19 2.78 29.40
C GLU A 360 -3.55 1.94 30.54
N SER A 361 -3.58 0.60 30.47
CA SER A 361 -2.95 -0.31 31.42
C SER A 361 -1.44 -0.51 31.23
N ASP A 362 -0.85 -0.20 30.07
CA ASP A 362 0.54 -0.58 29.78
C ASP A 362 1.50 0.62 29.91
N GLY A 363 1.23 1.44 30.93
CA GLY A 363 1.95 2.67 31.28
C GLY A 363 3.43 2.54 31.62
N ASN A 364 4.12 1.43 31.34
CA ASN A 364 5.52 1.33 31.77
C ASN A 364 6.43 0.32 31.07
N THR A 365 6.15 -0.14 29.85
CA THR A 365 7.05 -1.08 29.19
C THR A 365 7.35 -0.65 27.76
N ASN A 366 8.48 0.05 27.61
CA ASN A 366 9.31 0.07 26.40
C ASN A 366 9.86 -1.35 26.14
N GLY A 367 8.99 -2.36 26.12
CA GLY A 367 9.35 -3.79 26.07
C GLY A 367 10.25 -4.07 24.87
N ASP A 368 9.85 -3.61 23.69
CA ASP A 368 10.62 -3.82 22.46
C ASP A 368 11.99 -3.13 22.51
N TYR A 369 12.10 -1.93 23.10
CA TYR A 369 13.40 -1.26 23.27
C TYR A 369 14.27 -1.97 24.31
N PHE A 370 13.70 -2.42 25.42
CA PHE A 370 14.44 -3.17 26.43
C PHE A 370 14.80 -4.58 25.95
N ASP A 371 14.00 -5.19 25.09
CA ASP A 371 14.29 -6.48 24.45
C ASP A 371 15.43 -6.33 23.43
N ASP A 372 15.44 -5.26 22.62
CA ASP A 372 16.52 -4.98 21.67
C ASP A 372 17.83 -4.58 22.38
N VAL A 373 17.74 -3.81 23.47
CA VAL A 373 18.88 -3.49 24.34
C VAL A 373 19.36 -4.75 25.06
N PHE A 374 18.46 -5.62 25.54
CA PHE A 374 18.82 -6.85 26.23
C PHE A 374 19.44 -7.88 25.28
N ASP A 375 18.94 -8.00 24.06
CA ASP A 375 19.55 -8.86 23.03
C ASP A 375 20.89 -8.28 22.56
N SER A 376 21.03 -6.96 22.46
CA SER A 376 22.31 -6.29 22.22
C SER A 376 23.31 -6.55 23.35
N ASP A 377 22.89 -6.44 24.61
CA ASP A 377 23.71 -6.75 25.79
C ASP A 377 24.04 -8.24 25.92
N LYS A 378 23.16 -9.12 25.46
CA LYS A 378 23.38 -10.57 25.41
C LYS A 378 24.34 -10.95 24.28
N ILE A 379 24.29 -10.26 23.14
CA ILE A 379 25.26 -10.42 22.05
C ILE A 379 26.62 -9.88 22.49
N LEU A 380 26.66 -8.68 23.08
CA LEU A 380 27.86 -8.08 23.64
C LEU A 380 28.43 -8.94 24.78
N GLY A 381 27.59 -9.44 25.67
CA GLY A 381 27.97 -10.33 26.77
C GLY A 381 28.51 -11.67 26.27
N LYS A 382 27.92 -12.26 25.21
CA LYS A 382 28.44 -13.45 24.51
C LYS A 382 29.78 -13.17 23.82
N ASP A 383 29.94 -11.99 23.26
CA ASP A 383 31.17 -11.61 22.55
C ASP A 383 32.30 -11.31 23.55
N LEU A 384 32.00 -10.62 24.66
CA LEU A 384 32.91 -10.40 25.79
C LEU A 384 33.27 -11.70 26.52
N THR A 385 32.35 -12.65 26.68
CA THR A 385 32.71 -13.98 27.20
C THR A 385 33.61 -14.74 26.23
N LYS A 386 33.40 -14.63 24.92
CA LYS A 386 34.26 -15.26 23.90
C LYS A 386 35.63 -14.58 23.74
N THR A 387 35.73 -13.27 23.96
CA THR A 387 36.96 -12.49 23.68
C THR A 387 37.73 -12.04 24.92
N LEU A 388 37.09 -11.96 26.09
CA LEU A 388 37.67 -11.35 27.29
C LEU A 388 37.54 -12.18 28.58
N THR A 389 36.81 -13.30 28.62
CA THR A 389 36.78 -14.12 29.83
C THR A 389 37.90 -15.17 29.86
N LEU A 390 38.64 -15.20 30.98
CA LEU A 390 39.69 -16.17 31.31
C LEU A 390 39.13 -17.53 31.79
N ASN A 391 37.81 -17.67 31.88
CA ASN A 391 37.21 -18.91 32.34
C ASN A 391 37.43 -20.00 31.28
N HIS A 392 38.05 -21.10 31.72
CA HIS A 392 38.57 -22.23 30.93
C HIS A 392 39.97 -22.08 30.31
N MET A 393 40.73 -21.02 30.62
CA MET A 393 42.15 -20.92 30.22
C MET A 393 43.07 -21.33 31.38
N ILE A 394 43.82 -22.43 31.21
CA ILE A 394 44.65 -23.02 32.28
C ILE A 394 46.14 -22.67 32.07
N THR A 395 46.54 -22.24 30.88
CA THR A 395 47.95 -21.94 30.55
C THR A 395 48.12 -20.67 29.73
N ALA A 396 49.26 -19.98 29.90
CA ALA A 396 49.59 -18.73 29.18
C ALA A 396 49.67 -18.85 27.64
N LYS A 397 49.63 -20.08 27.08
CA LYS A 397 49.59 -20.33 25.63
C LYS A 397 48.18 -20.27 25.03
N ASP A 398 47.15 -20.27 25.88
CA ASP A 398 45.74 -20.23 25.47
C ASP A 398 45.29 -18.78 25.16
N PHE A 399 46.07 -17.79 25.59
CA PHE A 399 45.87 -16.38 25.29
C PHE A 399 46.43 -16.03 23.90
N LYS A 400 45.74 -16.43 22.84
CA LYS A 400 45.99 -15.93 21.48
C LYS A 400 44.78 -15.16 20.99
N LEU A 401 44.90 -13.82 20.99
CA LEU A 401 44.01 -12.93 20.24
C LEU A 401 44.00 -13.40 18.77
N SER A 402 42.83 -13.76 18.25
CA SER A 402 42.67 -14.25 16.87
C SER A 402 43.08 -13.20 15.83
N SER A 403 43.20 -11.93 16.23
CA SER A 403 43.91 -10.90 15.51
C SER A 403 44.25 -9.74 16.45
N THR A 404 45.35 -9.05 16.19
CA THR A 404 45.61 -7.74 16.82
C THR A 404 44.53 -6.76 16.37
N PRO A 405 43.83 -6.06 17.29
CA PRO A 405 42.92 -5.01 16.88
C PRO A 405 43.69 -3.96 16.07
N PRO A 406 43.14 -3.44 14.97
CA PRO A 406 43.85 -2.48 14.13
C PRO A 406 44.19 -1.26 15.00
N LYS A 407 45.48 -0.92 15.05
CA LYS A 407 45.97 0.28 15.76
C LYS A 407 45.43 1.53 15.06
N CYS A 408 44.22 1.94 15.41
CA CYS A 408 43.75 3.29 15.12
C CYS A 408 44.49 4.24 16.05
N SER A 409 45.44 5.00 15.51
CA SER A 409 46.10 6.06 16.28
C SER A 409 45.04 7.07 16.73
N PHE A 410 45.12 7.54 17.97
CA PHE A 410 44.27 8.62 18.49
C PHE A 410 44.29 9.85 17.56
N ARG A 411 45.41 10.07 16.87
CA ARG A 411 45.57 11.09 15.83
C ARG A 411 44.65 10.88 14.62
N LYS A 412 44.36 9.64 14.22
CA LYS A 412 43.42 9.29 13.14
C LYS A 412 41.96 9.45 13.58
N LYS A 413 41.62 9.11 14.83
CA LYS A 413 40.27 9.35 15.37
C LYS A 413 39.99 10.84 15.55
N ALA A 414 40.94 11.60 16.08
CA ALA A 414 40.84 13.05 16.16
C ALA A 414 40.72 13.68 14.76
N LYS A 415 41.53 13.23 13.77
CA LYS A 415 41.40 13.69 12.38
C LYS A 415 40.07 13.33 11.72
N MET A 416 39.48 12.18 12.03
CA MET A 416 38.17 11.79 11.47
C MET A 416 37.02 12.57 12.10
N ILE A 417 37.10 12.90 13.39
CA ILE A 417 36.14 13.78 14.06
C ILE A 417 36.29 15.21 13.54
N GLU A 418 37.52 15.70 13.40
CA GLU A 418 37.82 17.01 12.81
C GLU A 418 37.41 17.08 11.34
N GLN A 419 37.59 16.02 10.54
CA GLN A 419 37.12 15.93 9.16
C GLN A 419 35.59 15.81 9.07
N ALA A 420 34.93 15.14 10.00
CA ALA A 420 33.47 15.07 10.04
C ALA A 420 32.86 16.43 10.41
N CYS A 421 33.50 17.20 11.29
CA CYS A 421 33.10 18.57 11.61
C CYS A 421 33.41 19.58 10.48
N VAL A 422 34.42 19.34 9.64
CA VAL A 422 34.76 20.20 8.49
C VAL A 422 33.87 19.95 7.26
N VAL A 423 33.15 18.82 7.19
CA VAL A 423 32.24 18.52 6.07
C VAL A 423 30.96 19.37 6.09
N GLU A 424 30.61 19.99 7.22
CA GLU A 424 29.48 20.93 7.30
C GLU A 424 29.79 22.35 6.78
N GLU A 425 31.06 22.73 6.54
CA GLU A 425 31.42 24.12 6.19
C GLU A 425 31.86 24.38 4.73
N ASN A 426 31.91 23.38 3.84
CA ASN A 426 32.33 23.59 2.44
C ASN A 426 31.26 23.22 1.40
N HIS A 427 30.17 24.01 1.36
CA HIS A 427 29.31 24.11 0.18
C HIS A 427 29.78 25.23 -0.77
N THR A 428 31.04 25.20 -1.16
CA THR A 428 31.53 25.97 -2.31
C THR A 428 32.65 25.19 -2.97
N GLU A 429 32.32 24.44 -4.04
CA GLU A 429 33.12 24.43 -5.29
C GLU A 429 32.55 23.47 -6.36
N LYS A 430 32.09 24.11 -7.44
CA LYS A 430 31.92 23.69 -8.84
C LYS A 430 32.04 22.19 -9.20
N TRP A 431 30.94 21.67 -9.77
CA TRP A 431 30.88 20.45 -10.57
C TRP A 431 31.88 20.48 -11.76
N PRO A 432 32.74 19.46 -11.94
CA PRO A 432 33.45 19.28 -13.19
C PRO A 432 32.54 18.62 -14.22
N GLN A 433 32.21 19.35 -15.29
CA GLN A 433 31.84 18.76 -16.57
C GLN A 433 33.03 17.92 -17.09
N LYS A 434 32.92 16.58 -17.13
CA LYS A 434 33.63 15.73 -18.08
C LYS A 434 33.05 14.31 -18.09
N ASP A 435 32.67 13.89 -19.29
CA ASP A 435 32.09 12.59 -19.68
C ASP A 435 33.04 11.41 -19.39
N PRO A 436 32.56 10.23 -18.95
CA PRO A 436 33.38 9.07 -18.64
C PRO A 436 33.82 8.23 -19.88
N ALA A 437 33.81 8.80 -21.09
CA ALA A 437 34.06 8.06 -22.34
C ALA A 437 35.49 8.19 -22.91
N SER A 438 36.50 8.57 -22.11
CA SER A 438 37.88 8.71 -22.62
C SER A 438 38.94 8.04 -21.74
N LEU A 439 39.02 6.71 -21.80
CA LEU A 439 40.23 5.98 -21.44
C LEU A 439 40.54 4.92 -22.51
N LYS A 440 41.53 5.25 -23.35
CA LYS A 440 42.13 4.35 -24.35
C LYS A 440 42.95 3.27 -23.63
N ILE A 441 42.71 2.02 -23.97
CA ILE A 441 43.50 0.84 -23.56
C ILE A 441 44.83 0.86 -24.32
N PRO A 442 46.00 0.68 -23.67
CA PRO A 442 47.24 0.36 -24.36
C PRO A 442 47.39 -1.16 -24.51
N LEU A 443 47.52 -1.63 -25.76
CA LEU A 443 48.02 -2.96 -26.11
C LEU A 443 49.53 -3.04 -25.83
N THR A 444 49.96 -4.00 -25.02
CA THR A 444 51.37 -4.42 -24.98
C THR A 444 51.53 -5.77 -25.65
N SER A 445 52.26 -5.75 -26.76
CA SER A 445 52.79 -6.88 -27.53
C SER A 445 53.84 -7.66 -26.74
N ARG A 446 53.88 -8.97 -26.96
CA ARG A 446 54.99 -9.86 -26.61
C ARG A 446 55.35 -10.64 -27.88
N GLU A 447 56.52 -10.39 -28.44
CA GLU A 447 57.15 -11.24 -29.46
C GLU A 447 58.52 -11.71 -28.96
N ALA A 448 58.80 -12.98 -29.29
CA ALA A 448 60.10 -13.61 -29.53
C ALA A 448 61.24 -13.41 -28.51
N SER A 449 61.51 -14.45 -27.72
CA SER A 449 62.58 -15.45 -27.96
C SER A 449 62.57 -16.54 -26.91
#